data_AF-A0A8J6RT01-F1
#
_entry.id   AF-A0A8J6RT01-F1
#
_cell.length_a   1.000
_cell.length_b   1.000
_cell.length_c   1.000
_cell.angle_alpha   90.00
_cell.angle_beta   90.00
_cell.angle_gamma   90.00
#
_symmetry.space_group_name_H-M   'P 1'
#
loop_
_entity.id
_entity.type
_entity.pdbx_description
1 polymer ?
#
loop_
_entity_poly.entity_id
_entity_poly.type
_entity_poly.pdbx_seq_one_letter_code
_entity_poly.pdbx_strand_id
1 'polypeptide(L)'
;MKASKVILGIILTVNILGIGARQLEIQKGQAAAAFEELQNREEYLTLVFPKLIREVQVRLNLVNVPGSIKSDLKEYDPRYRRIIEAAGQEADENLAEYPREIGFSHMFWAEKKRILNQKYGINWKTPPEMNPEVIFD
;
A
#
# COMPACT_ATOMS: atom_id res chain seq x y z
N MET A 1 10.22 -6.80 -18.73
CA MET A 1 11.61 -6.51 -18.28
C MET A 1 11.75 -5.39 -17.23
N LYS A 2 10.94 -4.32 -17.19
CA LYS A 2 11.14 -3.20 -16.23
C LYS A 2 10.75 -3.51 -14.77
N ALA A 3 9.66 -4.26 -14.54
CA ALA A 3 9.19 -4.59 -13.19
C ALA A 3 10.16 -5.49 -12.41
N SER A 4 10.78 -6.46 -13.08
CA SER A 4 11.72 -7.41 -12.47
C SER A 4 12.95 -6.72 -11.87
N LYS A 5 13.43 -5.62 -12.48
CA LYS A 5 14.57 -4.84 -11.96
C LYS A 5 14.24 -4.04 -10.68
N VAL A 6 12.99 -3.59 -10.52
CA VAL A 6 12.54 -2.84 -9.33
C VAL A 6 12.41 -3.79 -8.12
N ILE A 7 11.88 -4.98 -8.36
CA ILE A 7 11.75 -6.04 -7.35
C ILE A 7 13.14 -6.51 -6.89
N LEU A 8 14.07 -6.70 -7.84
CA LEU A 8 15.46 -7.02 -7.56
C LEU A 8 16.14 -5.95 -6.69
N GLY A 9 15.88 -4.66 -6.98
CA GLY A 9 16.40 -3.54 -6.19
C GLY A 9 15.91 -3.55 -4.75
N ILE A 10 14.64 -3.87 -4.50
CA ILE A 10 14.06 -3.91 -3.16
C ILE A 10 14.60 -5.08 -2.34
N ILE A 11 14.69 -6.28 -2.94
CA ILE A 11 15.22 -7.48 -2.27
C ILE A 11 16.71 -7.32 -1.92
N LEU A 12 17.51 -6.73 -2.81
CA LEU A 12 18.92 -6.42 -2.52
C LEU A 12 19.03 -5.41 -1.36
N THR A 13 18.21 -4.35 -1.37
CA THR A 13 18.30 -3.27 -0.39
C THR A 13 17.97 -3.74 1.02
N VAL A 14 17.01 -4.67 1.18
CA VAL A 14 16.62 -5.22 2.48
C VAL A 14 17.70 -6.13 3.09
N ASN A 15 18.49 -6.84 2.28
CA ASN A 15 19.58 -7.71 2.78
C ASN A 15 20.87 -6.94 3.14
N ILE A 16 21.07 -5.72 2.61
CA ILE A 16 22.33 -4.96 2.78
C ILE A 16 22.43 -4.27 4.15
N LEU A 17 21.31 -4.01 4.83
CA LEU A 17 21.27 -3.13 6.02
C LEU A 17 21.84 -3.71 7.33
N GLY A 18 22.58 -4.83 7.32
CA GLY A 18 23.17 -5.38 8.56
C GLY A 18 24.31 -6.39 8.41
N ILE A 19 24.94 -6.50 7.24
CA ILE A 19 25.83 -7.64 6.95
C ILE A 19 27.18 -7.17 6.39
N GLY A 20 28.29 -7.69 6.94
CA GLY A 20 29.65 -7.37 6.50
C GLY A 20 29.96 -7.84 5.07
N ALA A 21 30.87 -7.14 4.38
CA ALA A 21 31.12 -7.25 2.93
C ALA A 21 31.32 -8.67 2.38
N ARG A 22 31.91 -9.60 3.15
CA ARG A 22 32.09 -11.01 2.74
C ARG A 22 30.79 -11.81 2.69
N GLN A 23 29.90 -11.56 3.64
CA GLN A 23 28.62 -12.23 3.74
C GLN A 23 27.60 -11.63 2.76
N LEU A 24 27.86 -10.40 2.31
CA LEU A 24 27.18 -9.71 1.22
C LEU A 24 27.41 -10.38 -0.15
N GLU A 25 28.64 -10.80 -0.46
CA GLU A 25 28.97 -11.52 -1.70
C GLU A 25 28.39 -12.94 -1.74
N ILE A 26 28.41 -13.65 -0.60
CA ILE A 26 27.80 -14.98 -0.47
C ILE A 26 26.27 -14.90 -0.66
N GLN A 27 25.62 -13.92 -0.03
CA GLN A 27 24.19 -13.72 -0.17
C GLN A 27 23.78 -13.21 -1.56
N LYS A 28 24.62 -12.41 -2.24
CA LYS A 28 24.40 -12.04 -3.65
C LYS A 28 24.37 -13.27 -4.55
N GLY A 29 25.32 -14.20 -4.36
CA GLY A 29 25.37 -15.46 -5.12
C GLY A 29 24.14 -16.34 -4.86
N GLN A 30 23.73 -16.47 -3.60
CA GLN A 30 22.53 -17.25 -3.23
C GLN A 30 21.23 -16.60 -3.72
N ALA A 31 21.13 -15.26 -3.68
CA ALA A 31 19.98 -14.51 -4.19
C ALA A 31 19.88 -14.60 -5.72
N ALA A 32 21.01 -14.65 -6.43
CA ALA A 32 21.04 -14.85 -7.88
C ALA A 32 20.56 -16.26 -8.27
N ALA A 33 20.99 -17.30 -7.54
CA ALA A 33 20.52 -18.67 -7.76
C ALA A 33 19.02 -18.83 -7.44
N ALA A 34 18.55 -18.24 -6.33
CA ALA A 34 17.13 -18.20 -6.00
C ALA A 34 16.31 -17.42 -7.04
N PHE A 35 16.89 -16.40 -7.66
CA PHE A 35 16.25 -15.64 -8.73
C PHE A 35 16.06 -16.48 -10.01
N GLU A 36 17.06 -17.26 -10.42
CA GLU A 36 16.92 -18.20 -11.54
C GLU A 36 15.85 -19.28 -11.26
N GLU A 37 15.78 -19.78 -10.02
CA GLU A 37 14.76 -20.76 -9.61
C GLU A 37 13.34 -20.15 -9.60
N LEU A 38 13.20 -18.88 -9.20
CA LEU A 38 11.92 -18.16 -9.14
C LEU A 38 11.44 -17.71 -10.53
N GLN A 39 12.33 -17.36 -11.46
CA GLN A 39 11.95 -17.01 -12.84
C GLN A 39 11.22 -18.14 -13.56
N ASN A 40 11.49 -19.40 -13.20
CA ASN A 40 10.87 -20.57 -13.82
C ASN A 40 9.47 -20.90 -13.28
N ARG A 41 8.93 -20.14 -12.30
CA ARG A 41 7.59 -20.33 -11.72
C ARG A 41 6.73 -19.06 -11.83
N GLU A 42 6.57 -18.52 -13.04
CA GLU A 42 5.81 -17.28 -13.30
C GLU A 42 4.38 -17.27 -12.70
N GLU A 43 3.76 -18.44 -12.56
CA GLU A 43 2.40 -18.61 -12.02
C GLU A 43 2.30 -18.36 -10.51
N TYR A 44 3.36 -18.64 -9.74
CA TYR A 44 3.36 -18.42 -8.28
C TYR A 44 3.67 -16.96 -7.93
N LEU A 45 4.48 -16.30 -8.78
CA LEU A 45 4.87 -14.92 -8.55
C LEU A 45 3.68 -13.97 -8.76
N THR A 46 2.83 -14.22 -9.75
CA THR A 46 1.68 -13.34 -10.05
C THR A 46 0.64 -13.30 -8.92
N LEU A 47 0.43 -14.41 -8.21
CA LEU A 47 -0.55 -14.49 -7.13
C LEU A 47 -0.02 -13.94 -5.80
N VAL A 48 1.26 -14.18 -5.48
CA VAL A 48 1.83 -13.86 -4.17
C VAL A 48 2.52 -12.48 -4.15
N PHE A 49 3.06 -12.02 -5.28
CA PHE A 49 3.87 -10.80 -5.31
C PHE A 49 3.09 -9.50 -5.09
N PRO A 50 1.85 -9.30 -5.55
CA PRO A 50 1.17 -8.03 -5.32
C PRO A 50 1.01 -7.71 -3.84
N LYS A 51 0.76 -8.74 -3.01
CA LYS A 51 0.63 -8.61 -1.56
C LYS A 51 1.99 -8.39 -0.89
N LEU A 52 3.02 -9.15 -1.28
CA LEU A 52 4.37 -9.05 -0.73
C LEU A 52 5.04 -7.70 -1.06
N ILE A 53 4.91 -7.23 -2.31
CA ILE A 53 5.42 -5.92 -2.74
C ILE A 53 4.76 -4.80 -1.91
N ARG A 54 3.45 -4.89 -1.70
CA ARG A 54 2.69 -3.86 -0.98
C ARG A 54 2.99 -3.85 0.51
N GLU A 55 3.21 -5.01 1.14
CA GLU A 55 3.67 -5.10 2.53
C GLU A 55 5.09 -4.55 2.72
N VAL A 56 6.00 -4.82 1.77
CA VAL A 56 7.37 -4.28 1.79
C VAL A 56 7.38 -2.77 1.57
N GLN A 57 6.53 -2.24 0.68
CA GLN A 57 6.38 -0.79 0.47
C GLN A 57 5.94 -0.06 1.73
N VAL A 58 5.00 -0.63 2.50
CA VAL A 58 4.57 -0.04 3.78
C VAL A 58 5.70 -0.06 4.81
N ARG A 59 6.39 -1.21 4.97
CA ARG A 59 7.48 -1.35 5.95
C ARG A 59 8.68 -0.45 5.65
N LEU A 60 8.96 -0.20 4.37
CA LEU A 60 10.02 0.70 3.92
C LEU A 60 9.53 2.16 3.76
N ASN A 61 8.30 2.48 4.16
CA ASN A 61 7.67 3.79 4.04
C ASN A 61 7.63 4.35 2.59
N LEU A 62 7.60 3.45 1.59
CA LEU A 62 7.53 3.75 0.16
C LEU A 62 6.09 3.91 -0.35
N VAL A 63 5.09 3.88 0.52
CA VAL A 63 3.68 4.14 0.13
C VAL A 63 3.42 5.63 -0.13
N ASN A 64 4.14 6.52 0.55
CA ASN A 64 4.05 7.96 0.37
C ASN A 64 5.37 8.47 -0.25
N VAL A 65 5.62 8.13 -1.51
CA VAL A 65 6.83 8.60 -2.20
C VAL A 65 6.76 10.11 -2.47
N PRO A 66 7.90 10.83 -2.41
CA PRO A 66 7.92 12.25 -2.76
C PRO A 66 7.33 12.49 -4.16
N GLY A 67 6.41 13.47 -4.27
CA GLY A 67 5.72 13.79 -5.52
C GLY A 67 4.52 12.89 -5.86
N SER A 68 4.11 11.99 -4.95
CA SER A 68 2.87 11.21 -5.09
C SER A 68 1.78 11.65 -4.12
N ILE A 69 0.52 11.30 -4.45
CA ILE A 69 -0.62 11.45 -3.53
C ILE A 69 -0.44 10.52 -2.34
N LYS A 70 -0.44 11.11 -1.15
CA LYS A 70 -0.31 10.41 0.12
C LYS A 70 -1.62 9.77 0.53
N SER A 71 -1.53 8.65 1.24
CA SER A 71 -2.67 7.94 1.85
C SER A 71 -2.39 7.64 3.33
N ASP A 72 -3.43 7.46 4.14
CA ASP A 72 -3.28 7.04 5.54
C ASP A 72 -2.70 5.62 5.59
N LEU A 73 -1.63 5.42 6.37
CA LEU A 73 -0.96 4.12 6.49
C LEU A 73 -1.90 2.98 6.95
N LYS A 74 -2.99 3.32 7.65
CA LYS A 74 -3.99 2.34 8.10
C LYS A 74 -4.71 1.65 6.94
N GLU A 75 -4.80 2.29 5.77
CA GLU A 75 -5.37 1.65 4.57
C GLU A 75 -4.57 0.45 4.10
N TYR A 76 -3.31 0.37 4.47
CA TYR A 76 -2.43 -0.72 4.08
C TYR A 76 -2.16 -1.72 5.20
N ASP A 77 -2.61 -1.44 6.42
CA ASP A 77 -2.45 -2.34 7.55
C ASP A 77 -3.56 -3.41 7.52
N PRO A 78 -3.20 -4.71 7.39
CA PRO A 78 -4.16 -5.81 7.31
C PRO A 78 -5.14 -5.87 8.47
N ARG A 79 -4.79 -5.32 9.64
CA ARG A 79 -5.67 -5.26 10.82
C ARG A 79 -6.89 -4.39 10.58
N TYR A 80 -6.75 -3.31 9.81
CA TYR A 80 -7.85 -2.38 9.53
C TYR A 80 -8.57 -2.66 8.23
N ARG A 81 -8.03 -3.51 7.34
CA ARG A 81 -8.58 -3.76 5.99
C ARG A 81 -10.10 -3.98 6.00
N ARG A 82 -10.56 -5.00 6.75
CA ARG A 82 -11.99 -5.34 6.81
C ARG A 82 -12.84 -4.21 7.39
N ILE A 83 -12.29 -3.45 8.36
CA ILE A 83 -12.99 -2.35 9.01
C ILE A 83 -13.13 -1.15 8.06
N ILE A 84 -12.07 -0.82 7.33
CA ILE A 84 -12.03 0.27 6.34
C ILE A 84 -12.91 -0.06 5.13
N GLU A 85 -12.93 -1.32 4.69
CA GLU A 85 -13.83 -1.80 3.64
C GLU A 85 -15.29 -1.71 4.08
N ALA A 86 -15.63 -2.23 5.27
CA ALA A 86 -16.99 -2.17 5.81
C ALA A 86 -17.46 -0.72 6.03
N ALA A 87 -16.62 0.16 6.57
CA ALA A 87 -16.96 1.58 6.71
C ALA A 87 -17.14 2.29 5.37
N GLY A 88 -16.43 1.85 4.32
CA GLY A 88 -16.63 2.35 2.95
C GLY A 88 -17.98 1.92 2.39
N GLN A 89 -18.36 0.65 2.55
CA GLN A 89 -19.66 0.14 2.14
C GLN A 89 -20.80 0.87 2.85
N GLU A 90 -20.69 1.03 4.17
CA GLU A 90 -21.69 1.76 4.98
C GLU A 90 -21.78 3.24 4.57
N ALA A 91 -20.67 3.88 4.19
CA ALA A 91 -20.69 5.25 3.66
C ALA A 91 -21.39 5.33 2.30
N ASP A 92 -21.16 4.37 1.40
CA ASP A 92 -21.87 4.29 0.11
C ASP A 92 -23.38 4.07 0.30
N GLU A 93 -23.76 3.21 1.27
CA GLU A 93 -25.17 2.97 1.61
C GLU A 93 -25.84 4.22 2.18
N ASN A 94 -25.19 4.92 3.13
CA ASN A 94 -25.72 6.16 3.71
C ASN A 94 -25.85 7.29 2.67
N LEU A 95 -25.04 7.24 1.61
CA LEU A 95 -25.04 8.23 0.54
C LEU A 95 -25.72 7.74 -0.75
N ALA A 96 -26.47 6.63 -0.69
CA ALA A 96 -27.03 5.98 -1.88
C ALA A 96 -27.98 6.89 -2.69
N GLU A 97 -28.68 7.81 -2.02
CA GLU A 97 -29.61 8.76 -2.64
C GLU A 97 -28.93 10.07 -3.09
N TYR A 98 -27.65 10.28 -2.76
CA TYR A 98 -26.92 11.48 -3.14
C TYR A 98 -26.42 11.39 -4.58
N PRO A 99 -26.54 12.47 -5.40
CA PRO A 99 -25.99 12.49 -6.74
C PRO A 99 -24.47 12.27 -6.75
N ARG A 100 -23.99 11.36 -7.61
CA ARG A 100 -22.55 11.10 -7.81
C ARG A 100 -21.94 12.12 -8.78
N GLU A 101 -22.00 13.39 -8.37
CA GLU A 101 -21.49 14.53 -9.13
C GLU A 101 -20.17 15.06 -8.54
N ILE A 102 -19.64 16.12 -9.15
CA ILE A 102 -18.52 16.93 -8.62
C ILE A 102 -18.73 17.19 -7.13
N GLY A 103 -17.74 16.85 -6.32
CA GLY A 103 -17.73 17.01 -4.87
C GLY A 103 -18.18 15.79 -4.09
N PHE A 104 -18.74 14.75 -4.74
CA PHE A 104 -19.22 13.55 -4.06
C PHE A 104 -18.10 12.85 -3.28
N SER A 105 -16.87 12.84 -3.80
CA SER A 105 -15.72 12.22 -3.14
C SER A 105 -15.48 12.76 -1.73
N HIS A 106 -15.67 14.08 -1.54
CA HIS A 106 -15.53 14.72 -0.23
C HIS A 106 -16.62 14.28 0.75
N MET A 107 -17.86 14.17 0.28
CA MET A 107 -18.98 13.65 1.08
C MET A 107 -18.72 12.21 1.51
N PHE A 108 -18.31 11.36 0.56
CA PHE A 108 -17.97 9.96 0.83
C PHE A 108 -16.82 9.83 1.84
N TRP A 109 -15.72 10.56 1.67
CA TRP A 109 -14.60 10.50 2.61
C TRP A 109 -14.96 11.04 3.99
N ALA A 110 -15.76 12.10 4.07
CA ALA A 110 -16.24 12.64 5.35
C ALA A 110 -17.10 11.62 6.08
N GLU A 111 -18.02 10.96 5.38
CA GLU A 111 -18.91 9.96 5.97
C GLU A 111 -18.16 8.71 6.39
N LYS A 112 -17.29 8.17 5.53
CA LYS A 112 -16.40 7.06 5.87
C LYS A 112 -15.54 7.37 7.10
N LYS A 113 -14.98 8.58 7.18
CA LYS A 113 -14.21 9.04 8.33
C LYS A 113 -15.06 9.12 9.60
N ARG A 114 -16.28 9.62 9.51
CA ARG A 114 -17.23 9.69 10.63
C ARG A 114 -17.53 8.28 11.17
N ILE A 115 -17.84 7.32 10.29
CA ILE A 115 -18.11 5.93 10.65
C ILE A 115 -16.87 5.29 11.32
N LEU A 116 -15.69 5.43 10.71
CA LEU A 116 -14.44 4.92 11.26
C LEU A 116 -14.15 5.46 12.67
N ASN A 117 -14.40 6.76 12.89
CA ASN A 117 -14.19 7.38 14.18
C ASN A 117 -15.23 6.92 15.22
N GLN A 118 -16.51 7.02 14.90
CA GLN A 118 -17.59 6.82 15.88
C GLN A 118 -17.83 5.34 16.22
N LYS A 119 -17.77 4.45 15.22
CA LYS A 119 -18.09 3.03 15.39
C LYS A 119 -16.88 2.18 15.79
N TYR A 120 -15.69 2.57 15.32
CA TYR A 120 -14.48 1.76 15.49
C TYR A 120 -13.37 2.47 16.29
N GLY A 121 -13.54 3.74 16.65
CA GLY A 121 -12.51 4.51 17.35
C GLY A 121 -11.25 4.78 16.51
N ILE A 122 -11.35 4.67 15.19
CA ILE A 122 -10.21 4.78 14.27
C ILE A 122 -10.10 6.24 13.79
N ASN A 123 -8.96 6.86 14.09
CA ASN A 123 -8.59 8.15 13.51
C ASN A 123 -7.94 7.96 12.12
N TRP A 124 -8.78 7.90 11.08
CA TRP A 124 -8.37 7.85 9.68
C TRP A 124 -8.34 9.25 9.06
N LYS A 125 -7.35 9.52 8.23
CA LYS A 125 -7.15 10.80 7.53
C LYS A 125 -7.68 10.74 6.09
N THR A 126 -8.42 11.77 5.69
CA THR A 126 -8.95 11.86 4.31
C THR A 126 -7.85 12.23 3.31
N PRO A 127 -8.05 11.98 1.99
CA PRO A 127 -7.09 12.42 0.98
C PRO A 127 -6.81 13.94 0.99
N PRO A 128 -7.80 14.85 1.12
CA PRO A 128 -7.53 16.28 1.29
C PRO A 128 -6.74 16.64 2.56
N GLU A 129 -6.96 15.91 3.66
CA GLU A 129 -6.19 16.13 4.90
C GLU A 129 -4.73 15.70 4.79
N MET A 130 -4.46 14.65 4.02
CA MET A 130 -3.10 14.15 3.78
C MET A 130 -2.37 14.94 2.69
N ASN A 131 -3.11 15.62 1.81
CA ASN A 131 -2.61 16.32 0.63
C ASN A 131 -3.28 17.70 0.49
N PRO A 132 -3.06 18.64 1.43
CA PRO A 132 -3.71 19.95 1.42
C PRO A 132 -3.40 20.80 0.18
N GLU A 133 -2.32 20.49 -0.53
CA GLU A 133 -1.90 21.14 -1.77
C GLU A 133 -2.62 20.62 -3.02
N VAL A 134 -3.43 19.57 -2.90
CA VAL A 134 -4.12 18.91 -4.02
C VAL A 134 -5.61 19.21 -3.95
N ILE A 135 -6.17 19.67 -5.07
CA ILE A 135 -7.61 19.82 -5.25
C ILE A 135 -8.16 18.46 -5.69
N PHE A 136 -8.99 17.87 -4.84
CA PHE A 136 -9.73 16.66 -5.16
C PHE A 136 -11.16 17.01 -5.56
N ASP A 137 -11.75 16.16 -6.39
CA ASP A 137 -13.14 16.23 -6.81
C ASP A 137 -13.68 14.82 -7.01
#